data_AF-A0A7S3QR82-F1
#
_entry.id   AF-A0A7S3QR82-F1
#
_cell.length_a   1.000
_cell.length_b   1.000
_cell.length_c   1.000
_cell.angle_alpha   90.00
_cell.angle_beta   90.00
_cell.angle_gamma   90.00
#
_symmetry.space_group_name_H-M   'P 1'
#
loop_
_entity.id
_entity.type
_entity.pdbx_description
1 polymer ?
#
loop_
_entity_poly.entity_id
_entity_poly.type
_entity_poly.pdbx_seq_one_letter_code
_entity_poly.pdbx_strand_id
1 'polypeptide(L)'
;MNAQPSVFAITMACLDELYEPQAWNFLQEAFDAFPDKQYCVLTLPHDSPEPPLVSSFTRLDPLPGNSFPEVLYLINRHALIEGFEVRRAEEADAEGVSMLVSGMPNSAHVQDLFRNAQARGTAVVASVQGEVVGLATVSTSVDLVMLKANFSLSHLVNLPDQMSSEHAEIDMVCLNPIFAHRARELLSGVHRILKKTVLYYALPPGQAIPDTLDVMQQVPPRHVDPPAELEAEFALYMFSRKSAFLKRQCVNAQVVVVGASETGLAAVERMLLHPRLHLNFITLLAPGGIQMGDLASQYTKSIIARLGLQARVSVLNAEMVGLDRAERVIALNDGAQLNYDFLLITCGLQEPTASFFAQRDPEVAGNVCGTQELTSDFMFGDSLTMERIVLYGSTLDAIQAWSVLELRGGMSRLYSFCAPPAPPDPMVQVLQAAAEKLHIELPEPQPARLRALEFTDENDAKPMASFEEGSPVADSHVDLVIGCQQKQVPTSIFTALNDSGVVFDGRIVVDCAMCSSDPNIYAAGSCAKLSRRYGDNVLLQGYNARALGTVSADASTRLKCVHVCARMCACNFVFGYCF
;
A
#
# COMPACT_ATOMS: atom_id res chain seq x y z
N MET A 1 35.67 -19.72 7.56
CA MET A 1 35.37 -21.14 7.29
C MET A 1 34.91 -21.25 5.85
N ASN A 2 35.68 -21.87 4.96
CA ASN A 2 35.25 -22.14 3.59
C ASN A 2 34.20 -23.25 3.61
N ALA A 3 32.94 -22.90 3.89
CA ALA A 3 31.84 -23.81 3.70
C ALA A 3 31.78 -24.16 2.21
N GLN A 4 31.87 -25.46 1.88
CA GLN A 4 31.58 -25.89 0.53
C GLN A 4 30.17 -25.42 0.17
N PRO A 5 29.94 -24.87 -1.03
CA PRO A 5 28.64 -24.31 -1.38
C PRO A 5 27.58 -25.41 -1.29
N SER A 6 26.57 -25.23 -0.43
CA SER A 6 25.47 -26.18 -0.21
C SER A 6 24.34 -26.04 -1.24
N VAL A 7 24.58 -25.29 -2.32
CA VAL A 7 23.58 -24.84 -3.29
C VAL A 7 24.02 -25.21 -4.71
N PHE A 8 23.06 -25.58 -5.56
CA PHE A 8 23.19 -25.52 -7.03
C PHE A 8 22.09 -24.64 -7.62
N ALA A 9 22.30 -24.14 -8.84
CA ALA A 9 21.39 -23.19 -9.48
C ALA A 9 20.82 -23.76 -10.78
N ILE A 10 19.53 -23.51 -11.02
CA ILE A 10 18.89 -23.69 -12.33
C ILE A 10 19.04 -22.37 -13.07
N THR A 11 19.89 -22.34 -14.09
CA THR A 11 20.09 -21.15 -14.95
C THR A 11 19.17 -21.12 -16.16
N MET A 12 18.70 -22.30 -16.59
CA MET A 12 17.77 -22.44 -17.72
C MET A 12 16.94 -23.70 -17.52
N ALA A 13 15.62 -23.55 -17.46
CA ALA A 13 14.67 -24.66 -17.45
C ALA A 13 13.72 -24.49 -18.64
N CYS A 14 13.88 -25.36 -19.64
CA CYS A 14 13.01 -25.39 -20.82
C CYS A 14 12.38 -26.78 -20.89
N LEU A 15 11.06 -26.82 -20.76
CA LEU A 15 10.24 -28.01 -20.91
C LEU A 15 9.21 -27.72 -21.98
N ASP A 16 8.82 -28.74 -22.74
CA ASP A 16 7.65 -28.64 -23.60
C ASP A 16 6.41 -28.39 -22.71
N GLU A 17 5.51 -27.49 -23.15
CA GLU A 17 4.33 -27.04 -22.39
C GLU A 17 3.49 -28.20 -21.85
N LEU A 18 3.44 -29.33 -22.58
CA LEU A 18 2.70 -30.52 -22.18
C LEU A 18 3.28 -31.20 -20.92
N TYR A 19 4.57 -31.00 -20.65
CA TYR A 19 5.31 -31.63 -19.55
C TYR A 19 5.69 -30.65 -18.43
N GLU A 20 5.50 -29.34 -18.61
CA GLU A 20 5.74 -28.34 -17.56
C GLU A 20 5.07 -28.66 -16.20
N PRO A 21 3.84 -29.20 -16.13
CA PRO A 21 3.23 -29.56 -14.84
C PRO A 21 3.99 -30.66 -14.08
N GLN A 22 4.80 -31.46 -14.78
CA GLN A 22 5.63 -32.53 -14.21
C GLN A 22 7.07 -32.07 -13.93
N ALA A 23 7.37 -30.77 -14.11
CA ALA A 23 8.70 -30.21 -13.87
C ALA A 23 9.26 -30.55 -12.48
N TRP A 24 8.39 -30.68 -11.48
CA TRP A 24 8.73 -31.08 -10.13
C TRP A 24 9.47 -32.42 -10.04
N ASN A 25 9.15 -33.39 -10.90
CA ASN A 25 9.78 -34.72 -10.89
C ASN A 25 11.27 -34.65 -11.22
N PHE A 26 11.71 -33.64 -11.97
CA PHE A 26 13.13 -33.45 -12.30
C PHE A 26 13.94 -32.93 -11.11
N LEU A 27 13.30 -32.29 -10.12
CA LEU A 27 14.03 -31.77 -8.97
C LEU A 27 14.65 -32.89 -8.13
N GLN A 28 13.96 -34.02 -8.01
CA GLN A 28 14.46 -35.18 -7.27
C GLN A 28 15.74 -35.73 -7.92
N GLU A 29 15.68 -36.02 -9.21
CA GLU A 29 16.85 -36.47 -10.00
C GLU A 29 17.98 -35.43 -9.98
N ALA A 30 17.67 -34.13 -10.00
CA ALA A 30 18.68 -33.09 -9.89
C ALA A 30 19.39 -33.11 -8.53
N PHE A 31 18.66 -33.29 -7.43
CA PHE A 31 19.27 -33.43 -6.10
C PHE A 31 20.10 -34.70 -5.96
N ASP A 32 19.70 -35.79 -6.61
CA ASP A 32 20.44 -37.06 -6.62
C ASP A 32 21.74 -36.95 -7.42
N ALA A 33 21.75 -36.16 -8.51
CA ALA A 33 22.96 -35.83 -9.27
C ALA A 33 23.93 -34.94 -8.48
N PHE A 34 23.45 -34.19 -7.49
CA PHE A 34 24.23 -33.29 -6.64
C PHE A 34 24.09 -33.66 -5.14
N PRO A 35 24.57 -34.83 -4.70
CA PRO A 35 24.29 -35.39 -3.37
C PRO A 35 24.77 -34.48 -2.22
N ASP A 36 25.84 -33.71 -2.43
CA ASP A 36 26.41 -32.81 -1.42
C ASP A 36 25.68 -31.46 -1.28
N LYS A 37 24.66 -31.21 -2.11
CA LYS A 37 23.91 -29.94 -2.11
C LYS A 37 22.57 -30.10 -1.40
N GLN A 38 22.25 -29.16 -0.53
CA GLN A 38 21.01 -29.16 0.26
C GLN A 38 19.92 -28.27 -0.34
N TYR A 39 20.32 -27.30 -1.16
CA TYR A 39 19.41 -26.33 -1.75
C TYR A 39 19.57 -26.22 -3.27
N CYS A 40 18.46 -25.88 -3.92
CA CYS A 40 18.40 -25.50 -5.31
C CYS A 40 17.85 -24.07 -5.41
N VAL A 41 18.49 -23.22 -6.21
CA VAL A 41 18.04 -21.85 -6.47
C VAL A 41 17.66 -21.64 -7.92
N LEU A 42 16.68 -20.76 -8.13
CA LEU A 42 16.24 -20.30 -9.43
C LEU A 42 16.06 -18.77 -9.35
N THR A 43 16.50 -18.04 -10.37
CA THR A 43 16.24 -16.61 -10.48
C THR A 43 15.37 -16.32 -11.69
N LEU A 44 14.50 -15.32 -11.58
CA LEU A 44 13.59 -14.89 -12.65
C LEU A 44 13.48 -13.37 -12.72
N PRO A 45 13.54 -12.76 -13.91
CA PRO A 45 13.26 -11.34 -14.08
C PRO A 45 11.86 -10.95 -13.56
N HIS A 46 11.71 -9.73 -13.02
CA HIS A 46 10.45 -9.23 -12.45
C HIS A 46 9.30 -9.11 -13.46
N ASP A 47 9.62 -8.92 -14.74
CA ASP A 47 8.67 -8.84 -15.83
C ASP A 47 8.24 -10.21 -16.39
N SER A 48 8.98 -11.28 -16.05
CA SER A 48 8.73 -12.63 -16.55
C SER A 48 7.57 -13.35 -15.83
N PRO A 49 6.82 -14.21 -16.55
CA PRO A 49 5.81 -15.06 -15.93
C PRO A 49 6.45 -16.19 -15.11
N GLU A 50 5.86 -16.54 -13.97
CA GLU A 50 6.31 -17.69 -13.18
C GLU A 50 5.99 -19.01 -13.91
N PRO A 51 7.00 -19.86 -14.19
CA PRO A 51 6.76 -21.20 -14.71
C PRO A 51 6.13 -22.10 -13.63
N PRO A 52 5.38 -23.16 -13.99
CA PRO A 52 4.74 -24.05 -13.02
C PRO A 52 5.69 -24.63 -11.96
N LEU A 53 6.95 -24.86 -12.32
CA LEU A 53 8.01 -25.34 -11.42
C LEU A 53 8.19 -24.46 -10.17
N VAL A 54 8.00 -23.14 -10.29
CA VAL A 54 8.19 -22.17 -9.20
C VAL A 54 7.15 -22.33 -8.09
N SER A 55 6.00 -22.96 -8.38
CA SER A 55 4.93 -23.19 -7.38
C SER A 55 5.37 -23.96 -6.13
N SER A 56 6.51 -24.62 -6.25
CA SER A 56 7.14 -25.52 -5.31
C SER A 56 8.33 -24.90 -4.56
N PHE A 57 8.77 -23.72 -5.00
CA PHE A 57 9.87 -23.00 -4.39
C PHE A 57 9.33 -21.95 -3.41
N THR A 58 10.14 -21.61 -2.41
CA THR A 58 9.92 -20.46 -1.56
C THR A 58 10.55 -19.24 -2.21
N ARG A 59 9.74 -18.21 -2.47
CA ARG A 59 10.23 -16.89 -2.90
C ARG A 59 10.96 -16.23 -1.73
N LEU A 60 12.14 -15.68 -1.98
CA LEU A 60 12.90 -14.94 -0.98
C LEU A 60 12.74 -13.44 -1.19
N ASP A 61 12.52 -12.72 -0.10
CA ASP A 61 12.50 -11.27 -0.11
C ASP A 61 13.93 -10.72 -0.28
N PRO A 62 14.12 -9.65 -1.07
CA PRO A 62 15.42 -9.02 -1.22
C PRO A 62 15.88 -8.41 0.11
N LEU A 63 17.18 -8.54 0.41
CA LEU A 63 17.78 -7.87 1.56
C LEU A 63 17.73 -6.34 1.37
N PRO A 64 17.64 -5.55 2.46
CA PRO A 64 17.69 -4.09 2.37
C PRO A 64 18.95 -3.62 1.62
N GLY A 65 18.77 -2.70 0.66
CA GLY A 65 19.85 -2.18 -0.18
C GLY A 65 20.28 -3.08 -1.34
N ASN A 66 19.60 -4.22 -1.56
CA ASN A 66 19.87 -5.07 -2.72
C ASN A 66 19.22 -4.49 -3.99
N SER A 67 20.03 -4.27 -5.03
CA SER A 67 19.59 -3.83 -6.36
C SER A 67 19.52 -4.95 -7.40
N PHE A 68 19.61 -6.21 -6.97
CA PHE A 68 19.58 -7.36 -7.88
C PHE A 68 18.27 -7.38 -8.69
N PRO A 69 18.34 -7.48 -10.04
CA PRO A 69 17.20 -7.25 -10.93
C PRO A 69 16.27 -8.46 -11.10
N GLU A 70 16.52 -9.55 -10.38
CA GLU A 70 15.75 -10.80 -10.49
C GLU A 70 15.22 -11.26 -9.14
N VAL A 71 14.07 -11.93 -9.17
CA VAL A 71 13.46 -12.59 -8.02
C VAL A 71 14.19 -13.89 -7.74
N LEU A 72 14.56 -14.12 -6.48
CA LEU A 72 15.22 -15.34 -6.03
C LEU A 72 14.22 -16.33 -5.45
N TYR A 73 14.28 -17.56 -5.94
CA TYR A 73 13.52 -18.70 -5.46
C TYR A 73 14.45 -19.76 -4.90
N LEU A 74 14.06 -20.36 -3.78
CA LEU A 74 14.83 -21.38 -3.06
C LEU A 74 13.97 -22.60 -2.77
N ILE A 75 14.53 -23.78 -2.96
CA ILE A 75 13.95 -25.04 -2.46
C ILE A 75 15.01 -25.85 -1.72
N ASN A 76 14.62 -26.47 -0.61
CA ASN A 76 15.45 -27.42 0.12
C ASN A 76 15.16 -28.85 -0.33
N ARG A 77 16.16 -29.73 -0.35
CA ARG A 77 15.98 -31.16 -0.71
C ARG A 77 14.84 -31.83 0.07
N HIS A 78 14.70 -31.56 1.36
CA HIS A 78 13.70 -32.18 2.22
C HIS A 78 12.26 -31.75 1.88
N ALA A 79 12.09 -30.67 1.09
CA ALA A 79 10.78 -30.26 0.57
C ALA A 79 10.18 -31.31 -0.39
N LEU A 80 11.02 -32.18 -0.98
CA LEU A 80 10.60 -33.25 -1.90
C LEU A 80 10.17 -34.53 -1.18
N ILE A 81 10.31 -34.61 0.14
CA ILE A 81 9.97 -35.83 0.88
C ILE A 81 8.48 -36.12 0.78
N GLU A 82 8.16 -37.35 0.38
CA GLU A 82 6.77 -37.82 0.31
C GLU A 82 6.17 -38.07 1.70
N GLY A 83 4.84 -38.09 1.76
CA GLY A 83 4.12 -38.40 3.00
C GLY A 83 3.80 -37.20 3.89
N PHE A 84 3.56 -36.03 3.29
CA PHE A 84 2.96 -34.88 3.99
C PHE A 84 1.51 -35.22 4.38
N GLU A 85 1.32 -35.68 5.62
CA GLU A 85 0.02 -36.07 6.16
C GLU A 85 -0.52 -34.99 7.08
N VAL A 86 -1.77 -34.58 6.84
CA VAL A 86 -2.49 -33.65 7.71
C VAL A 86 -3.56 -34.43 8.48
N ARG A 87 -3.45 -34.44 9.82
CA ARG A 87 -4.33 -35.18 10.73
C ARG A 87 -4.68 -34.38 11.98
N ARG A 88 -5.67 -34.85 12.73
CA ARG A 88 -6.03 -34.26 14.03
C ARG A 88 -4.87 -34.48 15.01
N ALA A 89 -4.63 -33.48 15.87
CA ALA A 89 -3.60 -33.56 16.89
C ALA A 89 -3.93 -34.60 17.97
N GLU A 90 -2.92 -35.36 18.40
CA GLU A 90 -2.95 -36.36 19.47
C GLU A 90 -2.00 -35.96 20.60
N GLU A 91 -2.20 -36.45 21.83
CA GLU A 91 -1.40 -36.02 23.00
C GLU A 91 0.10 -36.23 22.81
N ALA A 92 0.49 -37.26 22.04
CA ALA A 92 1.88 -37.54 21.67
C ALA A 92 2.54 -36.43 20.83
N ASP A 93 1.76 -35.60 20.13
CA ASP A 93 2.29 -34.55 19.25
C ASP A 93 2.84 -33.35 20.03
N ALA A 94 2.57 -33.24 21.33
CA ALA A 94 2.99 -32.10 22.14
C ALA A 94 4.52 -31.91 22.15
N GLU A 95 5.28 -33.01 22.14
CA GLU A 95 6.75 -32.97 22.05
C GLU A 95 7.21 -32.48 20.67
N GLY A 96 6.62 -33.00 19.59
CA GLY A 96 6.92 -32.57 18.23
C GLY A 96 6.61 -31.09 17.98
N VAL A 97 5.48 -30.61 18.51
CA VAL A 97 5.13 -29.19 18.48
C VAL A 97 6.15 -28.36 19.24
N SER A 98 6.59 -28.80 20.42
CA SER A 98 7.61 -28.11 21.21
C SER A 98 8.93 -27.99 20.44
N MET A 99 9.32 -29.02 19.68
CA MET A 99 10.50 -28.99 18.83
C MET A 99 10.34 -28.04 17.64
N LEU A 100 9.18 -28.07 16.97
CA LEU A 100 8.89 -27.20 15.82
C LEU A 100 8.96 -25.71 16.18
N VAL A 101 8.43 -25.32 17.33
CA VAL A 101 8.39 -23.92 17.77
C VAL A 101 9.63 -23.52 18.58
N SER A 102 10.59 -24.43 18.75
CA SER A 102 11.80 -24.16 19.53
C SER A 102 12.57 -22.99 18.93
N GLY A 103 13.02 -22.07 19.78
CA GLY A 103 13.72 -20.85 19.36
C GLY A 103 12.81 -19.68 18.95
N MET A 104 11.50 -19.88 18.83
CA MET A 104 10.56 -18.76 18.61
C MET A 104 10.33 -17.98 19.91
N PRO A 105 10.27 -16.63 19.86
CA PRO A 105 10.08 -15.79 21.05
C PRO A 105 8.73 -16.03 21.74
N ASN A 106 7.72 -16.47 20.97
CA ASN A 106 6.37 -16.77 21.43
C ASN A 106 6.09 -18.27 21.61
N SER A 107 7.14 -19.11 21.65
CA SER A 107 7.03 -20.58 21.72
C SER A 107 6.12 -21.07 22.86
N ALA A 108 6.26 -20.54 24.07
CA ALA A 108 5.42 -20.89 25.21
C ALA A 108 3.92 -20.62 24.95
N HIS A 109 3.62 -19.44 24.38
CA HIS A 109 2.25 -19.07 24.03
C HIS A 109 1.65 -19.99 22.96
N VAL A 110 2.43 -20.35 21.94
CA VAL A 110 2.01 -21.29 20.89
C VAL A 110 1.70 -22.67 21.47
N GLN A 111 2.53 -23.17 22.39
CA GLN A 111 2.30 -24.45 23.05
C GLN A 111 1.03 -24.45 23.90
N ASP A 112 0.75 -23.36 24.62
CA ASP A 112 -0.47 -23.25 25.42
C ASP A 112 -1.72 -23.16 24.53
N LEU A 113 -1.67 -22.40 23.43
CA LEU A 113 -2.74 -22.37 22.43
C LEU A 113 -2.99 -23.77 21.84
N PHE A 114 -1.92 -24.50 21.53
CA PHE A 114 -2.00 -25.87 21.02
C PHE A 114 -2.67 -26.82 22.02
N ARG A 115 -2.22 -26.85 23.29
CA ARG A 115 -2.82 -27.69 24.34
C ARG A 115 -4.31 -27.39 24.54
N ASN A 116 -4.66 -26.11 24.57
CA ASN A 116 -6.05 -25.68 24.71
C ASN A 116 -6.92 -26.08 23.51
N ALA A 117 -6.42 -25.89 22.28
CA ALA A 117 -7.12 -26.30 21.06
C ALA A 117 -7.20 -27.82 20.94
N GLN A 118 -6.18 -28.55 21.36
CA GLN A 118 -6.16 -30.00 21.41
C GLN A 118 -7.22 -30.56 22.37
N ALA A 119 -7.35 -29.99 23.57
CA ALA A 119 -8.39 -30.37 24.53
C ALA A 119 -9.81 -30.13 23.97
N ARG A 120 -10.00 -29.07 23.16
CA ARG A 120 -11.25 -28.82 22.42
C ARG A 120 -11.39 -29.69 21.16
N GLY A 121 -10.34 -30.38 20.77
CA GLY A 121 -10.27 -31.17 19.55
C GLY A 121 -10.27 -30.34 18.26
N THR A 122 -9.82 -29.10 18.32
CA THR A 122 -9.73 -28.15 17.19
C THR A 122 -8.28 -27.90 16.72
N ALA A 123 -7.33 -28.68 17.22
CA ALA A 123 -5.94 -28.67 16.77
C ALA A 123 -5.70 -29.70 15.65
N VAL A 124 -4.94 -29.29 14.65
CA VAL A 124 -4.53 -30.07 13.48
C VAL A 124 -3.02 -29.99 13.35
N VAL A 125 -2.37 -31.09 13.03
CA VAL A 125 -0.92 -31.16 12.78
C VAL A 125 -0.65 -31.69 11.37
N ALA A 126 0.44 -31.23 10.78
CA ALA A 126 1.06 -31.83 9.61
C ALA A 126 2.31 -32.59 10.04
N SER A 127 2.43 -33.82 9.57
CA SER A 127 3.60 -34.66 9.83
C SER A 127 4.18 -35.24 8.54
N VAL A 128 5.50 -35.38 8.52
CA VAL A 128 6.25 -36.05 7.45
C VAL A 128 7.10 -37.13 8.12
N GLN A 129 6.94 -38.39 7.67
CA GLN A 129 7.65 -39.55 8.25
C GLN A 129 7.54 -39.67 9.78
N GLY A 130 6.44 -39.20 10.37
CA GLY A 130 6.18 -39.23 11.82
C GLY A 130 6.67 -38.01 12.60
N GLU A 131 7.40 -37.08 11.97
CA GLU A 131 7.82 -35.82 12.61
C GLU A 131 6.80 -34.71 12.36
N VAL A 132 6.50 -33.91 13.38
CA VAL A 132 5.59 -32.76 13.27
C VAL A 132 6.30 -31.62 12.54
N VAL A 133 5.83 -31.28 11.35
CA VAL A 133 6.40 -30.21 10.51
C VAL A 133 5.50 -28.98 10.44
N GLY A 134 4.24 -29.08 10.89
CA GLY A 134 3.32 -27.95 10.96
C GLY A 134 2.18 -28.16 11.94
N LEU A 135 1.55 -27.07 12.35
CA LEU A 135 0.38 -27.05 13.23
C LEU A 135 -0.59 -25.94 12.82
N ALA A 136 -1.87 -26.17 13.07
CA ALA A 136 -2.94 -25.19 12.97
C ALA A 136 -3.91 -25.36 14.12
N THR A 137 -4.19 -24.27 14.85
CA THR A 137 -5.21 -24.23 15.90
C THR A 137 -6.34 -23.31 15.49
N VAL A 138 -7.57 -23.77 15.71
CA VAL A 138 -8.77 -23.09 15.23
C VAL A 138 -9.76 -22.88 16.37
N SER A 139 -10.36 -21.69 16.40
CA SER A 139 -11.54 -21.36 17.18
C SER A 139 -12.80 -21.56 16.36
N THR A 140 -13.81 -22.21 16.94
CA THR A 140 -15.11 -22.43 16.28
C THR A 140 -16.10 -21.30 16.52
N SER A 141 -15.79 -20.36 17.42
CA SER A 141 -16.62 -19.19 17.70
C SER A 141 -16.11 -18.01 16.89
N VAL A 142 -16.86 -17.62 15.86
CA VAL A 142 -16.54 -16.47 15.01
C VAL A 142 -17.61 -15.41 15.18
N ASP A 143 -17.21 -14.17 15.47
CA ASP A 143 -18.13 -13.04 15.49
C ASP A 143 -18.45 -12.57 14.06
N LEU A 144 -19.39 -13.28 13.42
CA LEU A 144 -19.84 -12.93 12.08
C LEU A 144 -20.56 -11.57 12.02
N VAL A 145 -21.06 -11.05 13.14
CA VAL A 145 -21.75 -9.75 13.17
C VAL A 145 -20.72 -8.64 13.00
N MET A 146 -19.66 -8.67 13.81
CA MET A 146 -18.53 -7.76 13.69
C MET A 146 -17.86 -7.88 12.30
N LEU A 147 -17.60 -9.10 11.81
CA LEU A 147 -16.97 -9.28 10.50
C LEU A 147 -17.85 -8.74 9.36
N LYS A 148 -19.18 -8.92 9.40
CA LYS A 148 -20.10 -8.38 8.38
C LYS A 148 -20.24 -6.86 8.45
N ALA A 149 -20.08 -6.26 9.62
CA ALA A 149 -20.10 -4.81 9.79
C ALA A 149 -18.86 -4.17 9.14
N ASN A 150 -17.69 -4.82 9.27
CA ASN A 150 -16.41 -4.26 8.84
C ASN A 150 -15.95 -4.69 7.44
N PHE A 151 -16.37 -5.87 6.95
CA PHE A 151 -15.82 -6.48 5.75
C PHE A 151 -16.90 -6.96 4.76
N SER A 152 -16.51 -7.02 3.49
CA SER A 152 -17.38 -7.43 2.38
C SER A 152 -17.30 -8.94 2.13
N LEU A 153 -17.95 -9.72 3.00
CA LEU A 153 -17.97 -11.18 2.94
C LEU A 153 -18.83 -11.76 1.80
N SER A 154 -19.81 -10.99 1.32
CA SER A 154 -20.88 -11.42 0.39
C SER A 154 -20.41 -11.83 -1.01
N HIS A 155 -19.26 -11.35 -1.47
CA HIS A 155 -18.70 -11.73 -2.77
C HIS A 155 -17.90 -13.04 -2.72
N LEU A 156 -17.55 -13.49 -1.51
CA LEU A 156 -16.62 -14.60 -1.31
C LEU A 156 -17.33 -15.85 -0.78
N VAL A 157 -18.44 -15.65 -0.05
CA VAL A 157 -19.19 -16.69 0.63
C VAL A 157 -20.69 -16.48 0.43
N ASN A 158 -21.42 -17.53 0.02
CA ASN A 158 -22.89 -17.53 0.07
C ASN A 158 -23.33 -17.68 1.53
N LEU A 159 -23.32 -16.57 2.26
CA LEU A 159 -23.68 -16.49 3.68
C LEU A 159 -25.13 -16.93 4.04
N PRO A 160 -26.14 -16.86 3.16
CA PRO A 160 -27.49 -17.31 3.53
C PRO A 160 -27.59 -18.83 3.75
N ASP A 161 -26.73 -19.61 3.09
CA ASP A 161 -26.78 -21.08 3.10
C ASP A 161 -25.84 -21.70 4.16
N GLN A 162 -24.90 -20.92 4.71
CA GLN A 162 -23.89 -21.43 5.64
C GLN A 162 -24.27 -21.14 7.09
N MET A 163 -24.40 -22.19 7.90
CA MET A 163 -24.60 -22.07 9.34
C MET A 163 -23.34 -21.49 10.00
N SER A 164 -23.51 -20.74 11.09
CA SER A 164 -22.38 -20.22 11.89
C SER A 164 -21.36 -21.32 12.27
N SER A 165 -21.83 -22.55 12.45
CA SER A 165 -21.01 -23.74 12.74
C SER A 165 -20.03 -24.13 11.62
N GLU A 166 -20.22 -23.65 10.39
CA GLU A 166 -19.34 -23.91 9.26
C GLU A 166 -18.12 -22.98 9.19
N HIS A 167 -18.17 -21.87 9.93
CA HIS A 167 -17.10 -20.91 10.02
C HIS A 167 -16.13 -21.26 11.15
N ALA A 168 -14.90 -20.80 11.01
CA ALA A 168 -13.87 -20.93 12.02
C ALA A 168 -12.84 -19.81 11.88
N GLU A 169 -12.20 -19.46 12.98
CA GLU A 169 -11.10 -18.49 13.05
C GLU A 169 -9.81 -19.24 13.36
N ILE A 170 -8.73 -18.90 12.66
CA ILE A 170 -7.42 -19.46 12.86
C ILE A 170 -6.74 -18.67 13.98
N ASP A 171 -6.50 -19.34 15.12
CA ASP A 171 -5.80 -18.73 16.26
C ASP A 171 -4.28 -18.68 16.00
N MET A 172 -3.74 -19.75 15.42
CA MET A 172 -2.31 -19.91 15.15
C MET A 172 -2.10 -20.90 14.02
N VAL A 173 -1.18 -20.58 13.11
CA VAL A 173 -0.64 -21.50 12.11
C VAL A 173 0.87 -21.35 12.13
N CYS A 174 1.57 -22.48 12.19
CA CYS A 174 3.01 -22.55 12.10
C CYS A 174 3.38 -23.72 11.19
N LEU A 175 4.32 -23.49 10.28
CA LEU A 175 4.79 -24.49 9.33
C LEU A 175 6.31 -24.33 9.23
N ASN A 176 7.03 -25.44 9.21
CA ASN A 176 8.46 -25.42 8.96
C ASN A 176 8.71 -24.79 7.57
N PRO A 177 9.60 -23.78 7.43
CA PRO A 177 9.83 -23.08 6.17
C PRO A 177 10.17 -23.97 4.97
N ILE A 178 10.76 -25.16 5.20
CA ILE A 178 11.02 -26.17 4.17
C ILE A 178 9.71 -26.58 3.45
N PHE A 179 8.61 -26.66 4.19
CA PHE A 179 7.31 -27.09 3.71
C PHE A 179 6.35 -25.93 3.45
N ALA A 180 6.82 -24.67 3.41
CA ALA A 180 5.98 -23.49 3.18
C ALA A 180 5.07 -23.62 1.94
N HIS A 181 5.60 -24.20 0.85
CA HIS A 181 4.85 -24.48 -0.38
C HIS A 181 3.62 -25.41 -0.19
N ARG A 182 3.58 -26.20 0.90
CA ARG A 182 2.48 -27.09 1.29
C ARG A 182 1.45 -26.43 2.20
N ALA A 183 1.55 -25.12 2.49
CA ALA A 183 0.60 -24.40 3.34
C ALA A 183 -0.87 -24.60 2.93
N ARG A 184 -1.13 -24.66 1.62
CA ARG A 184 -2.47 -24.92 1.07
C ARG A 184 -3.00 -26.31 1.47
N GLU A 185 -2.14 -27.32 1.48
CA GLU A 185 -2.50 -28.69 1.88
C GLU A 185 -2.83 -28.75 3.38
N LEU A 186 -2.05 -28.06 4.23
CA LEU A 186 -2.35 -27.92 5.66
C LEU A 186 -3.74 -27.32 5.88
N LEU A 187 -4.03 -26.15 5.32
CA LEU A 187 -5.33 -25.47 5.49
C LEU A 187 -6.49 -26.25 4.86
N SER A 188 -6.25 -26.95 3.75
CA SER A 188 -7.25 -27.86 3.14
C SER A 188 -7.53 -29.06 4.04
N GLY A 189 -6.51 -29.59 4.70
CA GLY A 189 -6.65 -30.62 5.73
C GLY A 189 -7.48 -30.14 6.92
N VAL A 190 -7.28 -28.89 7.37
CA VAL A 190 -8.09 -28.26 8.42
C VAL A 190 -9.58 -28.23 8.04
N HIS A 191 -9.92 -27.80 6.82
CA HIS A 191 -11.31 -27.86 6.31
C HIS A 191 -11.89 -29.28 6.38
N ARG A 192 -11.13 -30.27 5.91
CA ARG A 192 -11.56 -31.68 5.84
C ARG A 192 -11.78 -32.28 7.24
N ILE A 193 -10.84 -32.08 8.16
CA ILE A 193 -10.84 -32.70 9.49
C ILE A 193 -11.88 -32.05 10.40
N LEU A 194 -11.91 -30.71 10.44
CA LEU A 194 -12.82 -29.96 11.32
C LEU A 194 -14.19 -29.72 10.67
N LYS A 195 -14.39 -30.17 9.42
CA LYS A 195 -15.62 -30.00 8.64
C LYS A 195 -16.05 -28.52 8.51
N LYS A 196 -15.07 -27.63 8.35
CA LYS A 196 -15.26 -26.18 8.20
C LYS A 196 -15.29 -25.80 6.73
N THR A 197 -16.03 -24.75 6.37
CA THR A 197 -16.13 -24.29 4.97
C THR A 197 -15.32 -23.04 4.70
N VAL A 198 -15.17 -22.20 5.72
CA VAL A 198 -14.42 -20.95 5.68
C VAL A 198 -13.57 -20.84 6.94
N LEU A 199 -12.29 -20.56 6.74
CA LEU A 199 -11.34 -20.22 7.80
C LEU A 199 -11.00 -18.74 7.66
N TYR A 200 -11.16 -18.00 8.76
CA TYR A 200 -10.76 -16.60 8.86
C TYR A 200 -9.45 -16.47 9.60
N TYR A 201 -8.65 -15.48 9.24
CA TYR A 201 -7.45 -15.10 9.96
C TYR A 201 -7.44 -13.58 10.11
N ALA A 202 -7.52 -13.11 11.35
CA ALA A 202 -7.38 -11.71 11.70
C ALA A 202 -5.89 -11.39 11.87
N LEU A 203 -5.39 -10.42 11.11
CA LEU A 203 -4.03 -9.91 11.22
C LEU A 203 -4.04 -8.47 11.77
N PRO A 204 -3.86 -8.31 13.09
CA PRO A 204 -3.61 -7.04 13.74
C PRO A 204 -2.39 -6.28 13.16
N PRO A 205 -2.41 -4.94 13.17
CA PRO A 205 -1.25 -4.11 12.83
C PRO A 205 -0.04 -4.46 13.70
N GLY A 206 1.14 -4.56 13.08
CA GLY A 206 2.40 -4.85 13.77
C GLY A 206 2.61 -6.33 14.18
N GLN A 207 1.63 -7.21 13.98
CA GLN A 207 1.83 -8.64 14.16
C GLN A 207 2.71 -9.21 13.03
N ALA A 208 3.54 -10.20 13.36
CA ALA A 208 4.33 -10.93 12.38
C ALA A 208 3.43 -11.59 11.34
N ILE A 209 3.77 -11.41 10.07
CA ILE A 209 3.03 -11.94 8.92
C ILE A 209 3.31 -13.44 8.83
N PRO A 210 2.28 -14.32 8.84
CA PRO A 210 2.51 -15.75 8.71
C PRO A 210 2.85 -16.13 7.27
N ASP A 211 3.78 -17.08 7.06
CA ASP A 211 4.15 -17.60 5.73
C ASP A 211 2.95 -18.17 4.95
N THR A 212 1.90 -18.57 5.66
CA THR A 212 0.67 -19.10 5.04
C THR A 212 -0.27 -18.01 4.51
N LEU A 213 0.06 -16.73 4.65
CA LEU A 213 -0.82 -15.63 4.23
C LEU A 213 -1.06 -15.63 2.71
N ASP A 214 -0.05 -16.02 1.92
CA ASP A 214 -0.10 -16.00 0.45
C ASP A 214 -1.18 -16.92 -0.14
N VAL A 215 -1.49 -18.02 0.56
CA VAL A 215 -2.54 -18.95 0.14
C VAL A 215 -3.94 -18.47 0.52
N MET A 216 -4.05 -17.48 1.41
CA MET A 216 -5.31 -16.87 1.84
C MET A 216 -5.69 -15.67 0.98
N GLN A 217 -6.99 -15.44 0.82
CA GLN A 217 -7.50 -14.26 0.15
C GLN A 217 -7.82 -13.18 1.18
N GLN A 218 -7.28 -11.97 1.00
CA GLN A 218 -7.68 -10.83 1.81
C GLN A 218 -9.14 -10.47 1.51
N VAL A 219 -9.92 -10.25 2.57
CA VAL A 219 -11.32 -9.81 2.47
C VAL A 219 -11.36 -8.29 2.36
N PRO A 220 -12.06 -7.73 1.36
CA PRO A 220 -12.18 -6.27 1.22
C PRO A 220 -12.84 -5.63 2.45
N PRO A 221 -12.28 -4.53 2.99
CA PRO A 221 -12.97 -3.76 4.01
C PRO A 221 -14.21 -3.07 3.43
N ARG A 222 -15.16 -2.73 4.29
CA ARG A 222 -16.27 -1.84 3.97
C ARG A 222 -15.84 -0.41 4.25
N HIS A 223 -16.04 0.47 3.28
CA HIS A 223 -15.86 1.92 3.43
C HIS A 223 -17.09 2.56 4.05
N VAL A 224 -17.50 2.00 5.18
CA VAL A 224 -18.58 2.47 6.03
C VAL A 224 -18.09 2.27 7.45
N ASP A 225 -18.24 3.29 8.28
CA ASP A 225 -17.87 3.18 9.67
C ASP A 225 -18.86 2.24 10.38
N PRO A 226 -18.37 1.17 11.04
CA PRO A 226 -19.21 0.32 11.85
C PRO A 226 -19.67 1.07 13.10
N PRO A 227 -20.70 0.56 13.80
CA PRO A 227 -20.95 0.98 15.18
C PRO A 227 -19.70 0.77 16.04
N ALA A 228 -19.42 1.68 16.97
CA ALA A 228 -18.19 1.67 17.78
C ALA A 228 -17.96 0.34 18.55
N GLU A 229 -19.04 -0.33 18.97
CA GLU A 229 -18.99 -1.63 19.66
C GLU A 229 -18.49 -2.78 18.76
N LEU A 230 -18.58 -2.60 17.44
CA LEU A 230 -18.23 -3.60 16.43
C LEU A 230 -17.01 -3.17 15.63
N GLU A 231 -16.27 -2.12 16.03
CA GLU A 231 -15.13 -1.65 15.26
C GLU A 231 -13.98 -2.67 15.25
N ALA A 232 -13.43 -2.94 14.06
CA ALA A 232 -12.31 -3.83 13.89
C ALA A 232 -11.09 -3.07 13.35
N GLU A 233 -9.96 -3.20 14.03
CA GLU A 233 -8.69 -2.58 13.64
C GLU A 233 -7.67 -3.63 13.14
N PHE A 234 -8.09 -4.61 12.34
CA PHE A 234 -7.21 -5.65 11.80
C PHE A 234 -7.55 -5.97 10.35
N ALA A 235 -6.59 -6.51 9.60
CA ALA A 235 -6.83 -7.02 8.25
C ALA A 235 -7.40 -8.44 8.31
N LEU A 236 -8.49 -8.68 7.58
CA LEU A 236 -9.13 -9.99 7.53
C LEU A 236 -8.68 -10.78 6.30
N TYR A 237 -8.20 -11.99 6.53
CA TYR A 237 -7.89 -12.97 5.50
C TYR A 237 -8.84 -14.15 5.61
N MET A 238 -9.08 -14.79 4.47
CA MET A 238 -10.01 -15.90 4.35
C MET A 238 -9.43 -17.00 3.48
N PHE A 239 -9.50 -18.24 3.99
CA PHE A 239 -9.28 -19.44 3.21
C PHE A 239 -10.60 -20.21 3.09
N SER A 240 -11.08 -20.36 1.86
CA SER A 240 -12.33 -21.06 1.55
C SER A 240 -12.08 -22.36 0.79
N ARG A 241 -13.08 -23.25 0.72
CA ARG A 241 -12.99 -24.44 -0.14
C ARG A 241 -12.67 -24.12 -1.60
N LYS A 242 -13.13 -22.98 -2.12
CA LYS A 242 -12.76 -22.51 -3.48
C LYS A 242 -11.28 -22.15 -3.54
N SER A 243 -10.76 -21.51 -2.51
CA SER A 243 -9.34 -21.19 -2.39
C SER A 243 -8.48 -22.45 -2.38
N ALA A 244 -8.95 -23.59 -1.84
CA ALA A 244 -8.21 -24.84 -1.90
C ALA A 244 -7.87 -25.28 -3.34
N PHE A 245 -8.69 -24.94 -4.34
CA PHE A 245 -8.48 -25.32 -5.75
C PHE A 245 -8.02 -24.17 -6.65
N LEU A 246 -8.48 -22.95 -6.39
CA LEU A 246 -8.17 -21.80 -7.22
C LEU A 246 -6.89 -21.10 -6.74
N LYS A 247 -5.79 -21.30 -7.49
CA LYS A 247 -4.55 -20.55 -7.29
C LYS A 247 -4.62 -19.22 -8.04
N ARG A 248 -4.32 -18.11 -7.34
CA ARG A 248 -4.10 -16.81 -7.99
C ARG A 248 -2.78 -16.86 -8.75
N GLN A 249 -2.74 -16.21 -9.90
CA GLN A 249 -1.51 -16.09 -10.66
C GLN A 249 -0.61 -15.06 -9.98
N CYS A 250 0.57 -15.50 -9.56
CA CYS A 250 1.57 -14.61 -8.99
C CYS A 250 2.20 -13.75 -10.10
N VAL A 251 2.47 -12.49 -9.76
CA VAL A 251 3.04 -11.50 -10.67
C VAL A 251 4.16 -10.77 -9.94
N ASN A 252 5.38 -10.93 -10.45
CA ASN A 252 6.60 -10.35 -9.88
C ASN A 252 6.89 -8.91 -10.32
N ALA A 253 5.96 -8.26 -11.02
CA ALA A 253 6.19 -6.88 -11.47
C ALA A 253 6.47 -5.99 -10.27
N GLN A 254 7.49 -5.15 -10.38
CA GLN A 254 7.73 -4.09 -9.41
C GLN A 254 6.78 -2.94 -9.69
N VAL A 255 5.74 -2.82 -8.86
CA VAL A 255 4.77 -1.73 -8.96
C VAL A 255 5.10 -0.68 -7.91
N VAL A 256 5.45 0.52 -8.35
CA VAL A 256 5.72 1.66 -7.48
C VAL A 256 4.58 2.67 -7.60
N VAL A 257 3.92 2.96 -6.48
CA VAL A 257 2.88 3.98 -6.37
C VAL A 257 3.47 5.19 -5.66
N VAL A 258 3.50 6.34 -6.33
CA VAL A 258 4.07 7.59 -5.83
C VAL A 258 2.96 8.46 -5.24
N GLY A 259 2.92 8.57 -3.92
CA GLY A 259 1.99 9.40 -3.17
C GLY A 259 0.83 8.61 -2.57
N ALA A 260 0.73 8.67 -1.24
CA ALA A 260 -0.34 8.07 -0.45
C ALA A 260 -1.62 8.92 -0.39
N SER A 261 -2.01 9.53 -1.51
CA SER A 261 -3.31 10.20 -1.61
C SER A 261 -4.47 9.18 -1.61
N GLU A 262 -5.71 9.65 -1.48
CA GLU A 262 -6.91 8.79 -1.64
C GLU A 262 -6.89 8.00 -2.96
N THR A 263 -6.40 8.59 -4.05
CA THR A 263 -6.24 7.89 -5.33
C THR A 263 -5.16 6.81 -5.26
N GLY A 264 -4.03 7.08 -4.61
CA GLY A 264 -2.94 6.12 -4.43
C GLY A 264 -3.37 4.93 -3.55
N LEU A 265 -4.02 5.21 -2.41
CA LEU A 265 -4.57 4.20 -1.52
C LEU A 265 -5.62 3.33 -2.22
N ALA A 266 -6.49 3.94 -3.02
CA ALA A 266 -7.48 3.20 -3.81
C ALA A 266 -6.86 2.32 -4.90
N ALA A 267 -5.78 2.78 -5.53
CA ALA A 267 -5.04 1.96 -6.48
C ALA A 267 -4.38 0.76 -5.79
N VAL A 268 -3.72 0.99 -4.65
CA VAL A 268 -3.09 -0.08 -3.85
C VAL A 268 -4.14 -1.08 -3.33
N GLU A 269 -5.26 -0.60 -2.79
CA GLU A 269 -6.39 -1.45 -2.38
C GLU A 269 -6.84 -2.33 -3.55
N ARG A 270 -7.04 -1.75 -4.73
CA ARG A 270 -7.49 -2.49 -5.92
C ARG A 270 -6.49 -3.56 -6.36
N MET A 271 -5.19 -3.26 -6.27
CA MET A 271 -4.08 -4.19 -6.54
C MET A 271 -4.04 -5.34 -5.53
N LEU A 272 -4.14 -5.03 -4.23
CA LEU A 272 -4.13 -6.02 -3.15
C LEU A 272 -5.32 -6.98 -3.24
N LEU A 273 -6.49 -6.45 -3.61
CA LEU A 273 -7.75 -7.19 -3.68
C LEU A 273 -8.05 -7.72 -5.09
N HIS A 274 -7.04 -7.79 -5.97
CA HIS A 274 -7.25 -8.29 -7.32
C HIS A 274 -7.74 -9.76 -7.30
N PRO A 275 -8.84 -10.11 -8.00
CA PRO A 275 -9.50 -11.41 -7.85
C PRO A 275 -8.69 -12.59 -8.42
N ARG A 276 -7.79 -12.33 -9.37
CA ARG A 276 -7.04 -13.38 -10.10
C ARG A 276 -5.53 -13.28 -9.96
N LEU A 277 -5.02 -12.11 -9.58
CA LEU A 277 -3.60 -11.82 -9.58
C LEU A 277 -3.15 -11.66 -8.12
N HIS A 278 -1.95 -12.11 -7.84
CA HIS A 278 -1.27 -11.88 -6.58
C HIS A 278 0.02 -11.11 -6.91
N LEU A 279 0.00 -9.81 -6.65
CA LEU A 279 1.14 -8.93 -6.91
C LEU A 279 2.13 -9.06 -5.75
N ASN A 280 3.35 -9.45 -6.10
CA ASN A 280 4.40 -9.82 -5.17
C ASN A 280 5.20 -8.63 -4.66
N PHE A 281 5.30 -7.55 -5.44
CA PHE A 281 6.11 -6.37 -5.16
C PHE A 281 5.30 -5.10 -5.41
N ILE A 282 4.69 -4.57 -4.35
CA ILE A 282 4.04 -3.27 -4.35
C ILE A 282 4.79 -2.36 -3.37
N THR A 283 5.28 -1.24 -3.87
CA THR A 283 5.91 -0.19 -3.07
C THR A 283 5.05 1.06 -3.11
N LEU A 284 4.72 1.63 -1.95
CA LEU A 284 3.99 2.89 -1.83
C LEU A 284 4.92 3.95 -1.23
N LEU A 285 5.20 5.02 -1.98
CA LEU A 285 5.90 6.19 -1.45
C LEU A 285 4.90 7.11 -0.76
N ALA A 286 5.12 7.34 0.53
CA ALA A 286 4.26 8.12 1.40
C ALA A 286 5.12 9.14 2.16
N PRO A 287 5.57 10.24 1.52
CA PRO A 287 6.34 11.28 2.19
C PRO A 287 5.50 11.90 3.31
N GLY A 288 6.03 11.93 4.54
CA GLY A 288 5.29 12.34 5.73
C GLY A 288 4.33 11.27 6.28
N GLY A 289 4.37 10.04 5.74
CA GLY A 289 3.48 8.95 6.11
C GLY A 289 2.12 8.99 5.39
N ILE A 290 1.23 8.07 5.79
CA ILE A 290 -0.13 8.01 5.24
C ILE A 290 -0.97 9.04 5.98
N GLN A 291 -1.08 10.24 5.42
CA GLN A 291 -1.94 11.28 5.95
C GLN A 291 -3.41 10.91 5.74
N MET A 292 -4.21 11.05 6.79
CA MET A 292 -5.65 10.89 6.71
C MET A 292 -6.19 12.11 5.97
N GLY A 293 -6.95 11.91 4.90
CA GLY A 293 -7.58 13.02 4.20
C GLY A 293 -8.65 13.71 5.07
N ASP A 294 -9.18 14.83 4.56
CA ASP A 294 -10.23 15.63 5.22
C ASP A 294 -11.52 14.84 5.51
N LEU A 295 -12.53 15.47 6.12
CA LEU A 295 -13.87 14.89 6.37
C LEU A 295 -14.52 14.17 5.16
N ALA A 296 -14.11 14.49 3.94
CA ALA A 296 -14.59 13.85 2.71
C ALA A 296 -13.80 12.58 2.30
N SER A 297 -12.67 12.29 2.95
CA SER A 297 -11.82 11.14 2.65
C SER A 297 -12.55 9.83 2.95
N GLN A 298 -12.55 8.93 1.97
CA GLN A 298 -13.09 7.58 2.15
C GLN A 298 -12.12 6.62 2.85
N TYR A 299 -10.90 7.06 3.16
CA TYR A 299 -9.89 6.26 3.85
C TYR A 299 -9.65 6.85 5.24
N THR A 300 -10.37 6.30 6.22
CA THR A 300 -10.17 6.60 7.63
C THR A 300 -9.05 5.73 8.21
N LYS A 301 -8.56 6.09 9.41
CA LYS A 301 -7.57 5.29 10.15
C LYS A 301 -8.02 3.84 10.34
N SER A 302 -9.29 3.65 10.67
CA SER A 302 -9.95 2.35 10.79
C SER A 302 -9.90 1.54 9.49
N ILE A 303 -10.14 2.18 8.34
CA ILE A 303 -10.08 1.51 7.03
C ILE A 303 -8.65 1.14 6.66
N ILE A 304 -7.67 2.02 6.92
CA ILE A 304 -6.25 1.73 6.65
C ILE A 304 -5.77 0.56 7.51
N ALA A 305 -6.18 0.50 8.78
CA ALA A 305 -5.90 -0.65 9.65
C ALA A 305 -6.51 -1.94 9.08
N ARG A 306 -7.76 -1.90 8.60
CA ARG A 306 -8.44 -3.04 7.97
C ARG A 306 -7.86 -3.45 6.61
N LEU A 307 -7.17 -2.55 5.90
CA LEU A 307 -6.40 -2.89 4.70
C LEU A 307 -5.09 -3.60 5.02
N GLY A 308 -4.52 -3.41 6.22
CA GLY A 308 -3.27 -4.06 6.64
C GLY A 308 -2.15 -3.90 5.62
N LEU A 309 -1.96 -2.68 5.10
CA LEU A 309 -1.05 -2.41 3.97
C LEU A 309 0.35 -3.01 4.18
N GLN A 310 0.90 -2.89 5.39
CA GLN A 310 2.23 -3.40 5.75
C GLN A 310 2.40 -4.92 5.57
N ALA A 311 1.30 -5.68 5.50
CA ALA A 311 1.37 -7.12 5.30
C ALA A 311 1.86 -7.51 3.90
N ARG A 312 1.64 -6.65 2.89
CA ARG A 312 1.92 -6.96 1.47
C ARG A 312 2.43 -5.77 0.64
N VAL A 313 2.57 -4.60 1.25
CA VAL A 313 3.02 -3.36 0.61
C VAL A 313 4.21 -2.81 1.39
N SER A 314 5.29 -2.53 0.68
CA SER A 314 6.42 -1.79 1.23
C SER A 314 6.07 -0.31 1.25
N VAL A 315 5.77 0.23 2.43
CA VAL A 315 5.45 1.65 2.61
C VAL A 315 6.74 2.40 2.98
N LEU A 316 7.19 3.29 2.11
CA LEU A 316 8.42 4.06 2.29
C LEU A 316 8.10 5.53 2.56
N ASN A 317 8.65 6.08 3.64
CA ASN A 317 8.61 7.51 3.91
C ASN A 317 9.73 8.21 3.13
N ALA A 318 9.55 8.30 1.81
CA ALA A 318 10.52 8.90 0.90
C ALA A 318 9.80 9.65 -0.23
N GLU A 319 10.47 10.68 -0.73
CA GLU A 319 9.98 11.49 -1.84
C GLU A 319 10.76 11.16 -3.11
N MET A 320 10.04 11.06 -4.24
CA MET A 320 10.66 10.86 -5.55
C MET A 320 11.22 12.20 -6.06
N VAL A 321 12.53 12.25 -6.30
CA VAL A 321 13.25 13.45 -6.76
C VAL A 321 13.80 13.32 -8.17
N GLY A 322 13.91 12.10 -8.71
CA GLY A 322 14.41 11.84 -10.05
C GLY A 322 13.79 10.63 -10.71
N LEU A 323 13.84 10.59 -12.04
CA LEU A 323 13.26 9.55 -12.87
C LEU A 323 14.18 9.24 -14.06
N ASP A 324 14.68 8.00 -14.12
CA ASP A 324 15.35 7.45 -15.29
C ASP A 324 14.44 6.43 -15.99
N ARG A 325 13.96 6.80 -17.17
CA ARG A 325 13.05 5.99 -17.98
C ARG A 325 13.76 4.86 -18.74
N ALA A 326 15.05 5.04 -19.03
CA ALA A 326 15.82 4.05 -19.79
C ALA A 326 16.14 2.85 -18.90
N GLU A 327 16.62 3.12 -17.69
CA GLU A 327 16.94 2.09 -16.69
C GLU A 327 15.73 1.67 -15.85
N ARG A 328 14.60 2.40 -15.95
CA ARG A 328 13.38 2.23 -15.14
C ARG A 328 13.66 2.29 -13.64
N VAL A 329 14.33 3.37 -13.24
CA VAL A 329 14.73 3.63 -11.86
C VAL A 329 14.19 4.99 -11.42
N ILE A 330 13.67 5.07 -10.20
CA ILE A 330 13.41 6.35 -9.54
C ILE A 330 14.46 6.62 -8.47
N ALA A 331 14.85 7.89 -8.36
CA ALA A 331 15.72 8.38 -7.31
C ALA A 331 14.88 8.98 -6.18
N LEU A 332 15.21 8.63 -4.95
CA LEU A 332 14.56 9.12 -3.74
C LEU A 332 15.38 10.22 -3.07
N ASN A 333 14.73 11.03 -2.23
CA ASN A 333 15.35 12.12 -1.49
C ASN A 333 16.43 11.67 -0.48
N ASP A 334 16.39 10.43 -0.01
CA ASP A 334 17.42 9.82 0.84
C ASP A 334 18.64 9.28 0.06
N GLY A 335 18.65 9.46 -1.26
CA GLY A 335 19.69 8.96 -2.17
C GLY A 335 19.50 7.49 -2.58
N ALA A 336 18.47 6.80 -2.10
CA ALA A 336 18.17 5.45 -2.54
C ALA A 336 17.59 5.43 -3.97
N GLN A 337 17.71 4.28 -4.61
CA GLN A 337 17.17 4.03 -5.95
C GLN A 337 16.19 2.86 -5.89
N LEU A 338 15.06 3.00 -6.59
CA LEU A 338 14.06 1.95 -6.71
C LEU A 338 13.77 1.64 -8.17
N ASN A 339 13.87 0.36 -8.51
CA ASN A 339 13.48 -0.14 -9.81
C ASN A 339 11.95 -0.21 -9.92
N TYR A 340 11.42 0.00 -11.12
CA TYR A 340 10.01 -0.16 -11.41
C TYR A 340 9.77 -0.86 -12.75
N ASP A 341 8.77 -1.74 -12.78
CA ASP A 341 8.16 -2.17 -14.04
C ASP A 341 6.98 -1.25 -14.38
N PHE A 342 6.26 -0.81 -13.35
CA PHE A 342 5.15 0.13 -13.47
C PHE A 342 5.27 1.21 -12.41
N LEU A 343 5.20 2.46 -12.86
CA LEU A 343 5.19 3.64 -12.01
C LEU A 343 3.79 4.28 -12.07
N LEU A 344 3.12 4.41 -10.94
CA LEU A 344 1.82 5.09 -10.83
C LEU A 344 1.95 6.34 -9.98
N ILE A 345 1.72 7.51 -10.58
CA ILE A 345 1.87 8.81 -9.93
C ILE A 345 0.52 9.31 -9.45
N THR A 346 0.38 9.38 -8.13
CA THR A 346 -0.84 9.77 -7.40
C THR A 346 -0.51 10.76 -6.27
N CYS A 347 0.50 11.61 -6.45
CA CYS A 347 0.97 12.57 -5.45
C CYS A 347 -0.07 13.63 -5.06
N GLY A 348 -1.15 13.77 -5.84
CA GLY A 348 -2.15 14.81 -5.64
C GLY A 348 -1.57 16.20 -5.88
N LEU A 349 -2.19 17.21 -5.28
CA LEU A 349 -1.72 18.59 -5.33
C LEU A 349 -1.38 19.06 -3.91
N GLN A 350 -0.28 19.79 -3.78
CA GLN A 350 0.21 20.34 -2.53
C GLN A 350 0.28 21.85 -2.60
N GLU A 351 0.23 22.50 -1.44
CA GLU A 351 0.44 23.93 -1.32
C GLU A 351 1.95 24.22 -1.46
N PRO A 352 2.36 25.14 -2.35
CA PRO A 352 3.77 25.28 -2.72
C PRO A 352 4.63 26.07 -1.74
N THR A 353 4.05 26.82 -0.80
CA THR A 353 4.77 27.81 0.04
C THR A 353 5.90 27.16 0.83
N ALA A 354 5.63 26.04 1.52
CA ALA A 354 6.65 25.33 2.29
C ALA A 354 7.79 24.83 1.39
N SER A 355 7.44 24.18 0.27
CA SER A 355 8.41 23.64 -0.69
C SER A 355 9.26 24.74 -1.36
N PHE A 356 8.68 25.94 -1.55
CA PHE A 356 9.36 27.07 -2.16
C PHE A 356 10.46 27.62 -1.25
N PHE A 357 10.21 27.73 0.06
CA PHE A 357 11.21 28.20 1.01
C PHE A 357 12.22 27.11 1.39
N ALA A 358 11.79 25.84 1.46
CA ALA A 358 12.66 24.70 1.73
C ALA A 358 13.85 24.57 0.74
N GLN A 359 13.68 25.01 -0.51
CA GLN A 359 14.76 25.02 -1.51
C GLN A 359 15.89 26.00 -1.19
N ARG A 360 15.59 27.07 -0.44
CA ARG A 360 16.57 28.09 -0.06
C ARG A 360 17.14 27.80 1.32
N ASP A 361 16.26 27.51 2.27
CA ASP A 361 16.59 27.21 3.65
C ASP A 361 15.62 26.13 4.20
N PRO A 362 16.10 24.90 4.45
CA PRO A 362 15.28 23.83 5.01
C PRO A 362 14.77 24.12 6.43
N GLU A 363 15.49 24.90 7.23
CA GLU A 363 15.11 25.16 8.62
C GLU A 363 13.86 26.04 8.68
N VAL A 364 13.76 27.00 7.75
CA VAL A 364 12.61 27.89 7.60
C VAL A 364 11.33 27.15 7.22
N ALA A 365 11.43 26.03 6.50
CA ALA A 365 10.27 25.25 6.11
C ALA A 365 9.47 24.71 7.32
N GLY A 366 10.13 24.51 8.47
CA GLY A 366 9.47 24.13 9.72
C GLY A 366 8.54 25.21 10.30
N ASN A 367 8.70 26.47 9.87
CA ASN A 367 7.82 27.59 10.25
C ASN A 367 6.68 27.81 9.25
N VAL A 368 6.55 26.96 8.23
CA VAL A 368 5.46 27.02 7.26
C VAL A 368 4.55 25.82 7.47
N CYS A 369 3.25 26.05 7.66
CA CYS A 369 2.27 24.97 7.78
C CYS A 369 1.13 25.12 6.78
N GLY A 370 0.50 24.00 6.44
CA GLY A 370 -0.74 23.98 5.65
C GLY A 370 -1.98 24.15 6.54
N THR A 371 -3.13 24.41 5.90
CA THR A 371 -4.43 24.51 6.61
C THR A 371 -4.81 23.24 7.38
N GLN A 372 -4.42 22.06 6.88
CA GLN A 372 -4.71 20.78 7.55
C GLN A 372 -3.91 20.63 8.85
N GLU A 373 -2.59 20.87 8.79
CA GLU A 373 -1.69 20.85 9.96
C GLU A 373 -2.12 21.90 10.99
N LEU A 374 -2.50 23.10 10.54
CA LEU A 374 -3.08 24.11 11.43
C LEU A 374 -4.34 23.58 12.14
N THR A 375 -5.21 22.88 11.42
CA THR A 375 -6.46 22.35 11.99
C THR A 375 -6.18 21.23 13.01
N SER A 376 -5.17 20.38 12.79
CA SER A 376 -4.83 19.29 13.72
C SER A 376 -4.02 19.76 14.92
N ASP A 377 -3.02 20.62 14.70
CA ASP A 377 -1.93 20.80 15.66
C ASP A 377 -2.05 22.11 16.45
N PHE A 378 -2.67 23.15 15.87
CA PHE A 378 -2.75 24.47 16.52
C PHE A 378 -3.73 24.47 17.69
N MET A 379 -3.25 24.58 18.92
CA MET A 379 -4.10 24.59 20.11
C MET A 379 -4.30 26.00 20.64
N PHE A 380 -5.31 26.18 21.51
CA PHE A 380 -5.54 27.47 22.17
C PHE A 380 -4.30 27.98 22.94
N GLY A 381 -3.46 27.08 23.48
CA GLY A 381 -2.21 27.46 24.16
C GLY A 381 -1.19 28.14 23.25
N ASP A 382 -1.16 27.77 21.96
CA ASP A 382 -0.22 28.35 20.98
C ASP A 382 -0.61 29.79 20.62
N SER A 383 -1.91 30.10 20.65
CA SER A 383 -2.42 31.46 20.46
C SER A 383 -1.95 32.45 21.54
N LEU A 384 -1.49 31.95 22.70
CA LEU A 384 -0.98 32.76 23.80
C LEU A 384 0.53 32.97 23.76
N THR A 385 1.27 32.13 23.02
CA THR A 385 2.73 32.17 22.93
C THR A 385 3.22 32.84 21.64
N MET A 386 2.47 32.68 20.55
CA MET A 386 2.79 33.29 19.26
C MET A 386 2.45 34.77 19.25
N GLU A 387 3.30 35.58 18.63
CA GLU A 387 3.15 37.04 18.52
C GLU A 387 2.68 37.46 17.13
N ARG A 388 3.15 36.78 16.07
CA ARG A 388 2.84 37.12 14.68
C ARG A 388 2.72 35.88 13.80
N ILE A 389 1.56 35.75 13.16
CA ILE A 389 1.24 34.71 12.18
C ILE A 389 0.98 35.38 10.83
N VAL A 390 1.45 34.81 9.74
CA VAL A 390 1.12 35.30 8.38
C VAL A 390 0.23 34.28 7.69
N LEU A 391 -0.99 34.67 7.36
CA LEU A 391 -1.87 33.88 6.51
C LEU A 391 -1.63 34.29 5.06
N TYR A 392 -1.07 33.38 4.26
CA TYR A 392 -0.60 33.68 2.90
C TYR A 392 -1.38 32.91 1.83
N GLY A 393 -2.33 33.58 1.17
CA GLY A 393 -3.10 32.99 0.07
C GLY A 393 -4.51 33.55 -0.08
N SER A 394 -5.22 33.17 -1.14
CA SER A 394 -6.56 33.69 -1.46
C SER A 394 -7.56 32.58 -1.80
N THR A 395 -7.25 31.34 -1.41
CA THR A 395 -8.09 30.17 -1.68
C THR A 395 -9.11 29.94 -0.56
N LEU A 396 -10.01 28.97 -0.76
CA LEU A 396 -10.94 28.54 0.30
C LEU A 396 -10.19 28.08 1.57
N ASP A 397 -9.01 27.47 1.41
CA ASP A 397 -8.15 27.02 2.51
C ASP A 397 -7.71 28.20 3.40
N ALA A 398 -7.59 29.41 2.83
CA ALA A 398 -7.26 30.62 3.60
C ALA A 398 -8.41 31.04 4.53
N ILE A 399 -9.65 30.95 4.04
CA ILE A 399 -10.84 31.28 4.83
C ILE A 399 -11.06 30.22 5.92
N GLN A 400 -10.80 28.95 5.61
CA GLN A 400 -10.80 27.89 6.62
C GLN A 400 -9.73 28.14 7.68
N ALA A 401 -8.49 28.43 7.30
CA ALA A 401 -7.41 28.74 8.24
C ALA A 401 -7.76 29.94 9.13
N TRP A 402 -8.31 31.02 8.55
CA TRP A 402 -8.83 32.16 9.30
C TRP A 402 -9.90 31.73 10.33
N SER A 403 -10.86 30.90 9.92
CA SER A 403 -11.92 30.43 10.83
C SER A 403 -11.36 29.61 12.00
N VAL A 404 -10.30 28.83 11.77
CA VAL A 404 -9.61 28.04 12.82
C VAL A 404 -8.90 28.97 13.79
N LEU A 405 -8.21 30.00 13.30
CA LEU A 405 -7.56 31.00 14.14
C LEU A 405 -8.58 31.73 15.02
N GLU A 406 -9.67 32.25 14.45
CA GLU A 406 -10.71 32.96 15.20
C GLU A 406 -11.37 32.06 16.27
N LEU A 407 -11.69 30.81 15.94
CA LEU A 407 -12.30 29.86 16.88
C LEU A 407 -11.35 29.47 18.03
N ARG A 408 -10.03 29.44 17.78
CA ARG A 408 -9.01 29.00 18.75
C ARG A 408 -8.29 30.15 19.46
N GLY A 409 -8.91 31.35 19.49
CA GLY A 409 -8.43 32.48 20.30
C GLY A 409 -7.50 33.45 19.57
N GLY A 410 -7.38 33.34 18.25
CA GLY A 410 -6.67 34.28 17.40
C GLY A 410 -7.33 35.65 17.43
N MET A 411 -6.83 36.58 18.25
CA MET A 411 -7.22 37.98 18.13
C MET A 411 -6.77 38.52 16.77
N SER A 412 -7.53 39.43 16.17
CA SER A 412 -7.19 40.14 14.92
C SER A 412 -5.83 40.88 14.90
N ARG A 413 -5.13 40.94 16.04
CA ARG A 413 -3.76 41.48 16.17
C ARG A 413 -2.66 40.45 15.95
N LEU A 414 -2.98 39.16 15.99
CA LEU A 414 -2.00 38.08 15.94
C LEU A 414 -1.66 37.66 14.51
N TYR A 415 -2.54 37.90 13.53
CA TYR A 415 -2.31 37.46 12.15
C TYR A 415 -2.37 38.59 11.13
N SER A 416 -1.53 38.50 10.11
CA SER A 416 -1.59 39.34 8.90
C SER A 416 -2.09 38.50 7.73
N PHE A 417 -3.24 38.87 7.16
CA PHE A 417 -3.80 38.19 6.01
C PHE A 417 -3.36 38.86 4.71
N CYS A 418 -2.61 38.13 3.88
CA CYS A 418 -2.07 38.64 2.64
C CYS A 418 -2.12 37.60 1.52
N ALA A 419 -2.19 38.09 0.28
CA ALA A 419 -2.16 37.24 -0.90
C ALA A 419 -1.49 37.97 -2.06
N PRO A 420 -0.81 37.23 -2.97
CA PRO A 420 -0.36 37.83 -4.22
C PRO A 420 -1.58 38.27 -5.04
N PRO A 421 -1.48 39.36 -5.81
CA PRO A 421 -2.58 39.83 -6.66
C PRO A 421 -2.92 38.76 -7.70
N ALA A 422 -4.07 38.11 -7.52
CA ALA A 422 -4.57 37.02 -8.35
C ALA A 422 -6.09 37.14 -8.50
N PRO A 423 -6.69 36.61 -9.58
CA PRO A 423 -8.14 36.55 -9.68
C PRO A 423 -8.73 35.74 -8.52
N PRO A 424 -9.85 36.18 -7.91
CA PRO A 424 -10.43 35.50 -6.77
C PRO A 424 -10.93 34.11 -7.16
N ASP A 425 -10.68 33.12 -6.30
CA ASP A 425 -11.13 31.75 -6.49
C ASP A 425 -12.67 31.72 -6.66
N PRO A 426 -13.22 31.02 -7.68
CA PRO A 426 -14.66 30.93 -7.88
C PRO A 426 -15.44 30.49 -6.64
N MET A 427 -14.88 29.59 -5.82
CA MET A 427 -15.52 29.14 -4.59
C MET A 427 -15.53 30.23 -3.51
N VAL A 428 -14.47 31.05 -3.46
CA VAL A 428 -14.41 32.20 -2.56
C VAL A 428 -15.43 33.26 -2.97
N GLN A 429 -15.64 33.50 -4.27
CA GLN A 429 -16.68 34.40 -4.76
C GLN A 429 -18.09 33.93 -4.36
N VAL A 430 -18.35 32.61 -4.47
CA VAL A 430 -19.63 32.03 -4.02
C VAL A 430 -19.81 32.22 -2.51
N LEU A 431 -18.74 32.02 -1.74
CA LEU A 431 -18.78 32.20 -0.28
C LEU A 431 -19.00 33.68 0.10
N GLN A 432 -18.33 34.61 -0.58
CA GLN A 432 -18.54 36.06 -0.40
C GLN A 432 -19.99 36.44 -0.68
N ALA A 433 -20.55 36.00 -1.82
CA ALA A 433 -21.95 36.25 -2.15
C ALA A 433 -22.93 35.63 -1.14
N ALA A 434 -22.58 34.49 -0.52
CA ALA A 434 -23.37 33.88 0.54
C ALA A 434 -23.27 34.67 1.86
N ALA A 435 -22.07 35.12 2.22
CA ALA A 435 -21.81 35.92 3.41
C ALA A 435 -22.50 37.30 3.34
N GLU A 436 -22.48 37.95 2.18
CA GLU A 436 -23.22 39.20 1.93
C GLU A 436 -24.71 39.05 2.21
N LYS A 437 -25.33 37.95 1.75
CA LYS A 437 -26.75 37.66 2.01
C LYS A 437 -27.06 37.42 3.48
N LEU A 438 -26.08 36.96 4.26
CA LEU A 438 -26.20 36.70 5.69
C LEU A 438 -25.71 37.87 6.54
N HIS A 439 -25.26 38.97 5.93
CA HIS A 439 -24.64 40.12 6.61
C HIS A 439 -23.44 39.71 7.48
N ILE A 440 -22.64 38.75 7.00
CA ILE A 440 -21.39 38.32 7.64
C ILE A 440 -20.24 38.98 6.88
N GLU A 441 -19.38 39.71 7.60
CA GLU A 441 -18.14 40.26 7.04
C GLU A 441 -17.07 39.17 6.99
N LEU A 442 -16.54 38.89 5.79
CA LEU A 442 -15.40 38.00 5.60
C LEU A 442 -14.12 38.83 5.50
N PRO A 443 -12.98 38.34 6.01
CA PRO A 443 -11.71 39.02 5.84
C PRO A 443 -11.27 38.99 4.38
N GLU A 444 -10.70 40.09 3.91
CA GLU A 444 -10.08 40.17 2.58
C GLU A 444 -8.56 40.22 2.72
N PRO A 445 -7.81 39.48 1.87
CA PRO A 445 -6.36 39.49 1.92
C PRO A 445 -5.83 40.83 1.43
N GLN A 446 -4.85 41.38 2.14
CA GLN A 446 -4.10 42.53 1.64
C GLN A 446 -3.23 42.11 0.45
N PRO A 447 -3.16 42.91 -0.63
CA PRO A 447 -2.37 42.57 -1.81
C PRO A 447 -0.88 42.71 -1.49
N ALA A 448 -0.23 41.60 -1.13
CA ALA A 448 1.19 41.56 -0.83
C ALA A 448 1.79 40.21 -1.26
N ARG A 449 3.02 40.25 -1.78
CA ARG A 449 3.75 39.04 -2.19
C ARG A 449 4.92 38.81 -1.25
N LEU A 450 4.92 37.64 -0.61
CA LEU A 450 6.01 37.22 0.25
C LEU A 450 7.22 36.87 -0.63
N ARG A 451 8.33 37.58 -0.44
CA ARG A 451 9.56 37.47 -1.25
C ARG A 451 10.56 36.49 -0.64
N ALA A 452 10.74 36.60 0.67
CA ALA A 452 11.72 35.83 1.43
C ALA A 452 11.19 35.53 2.83
N LEU A 453 11.62 34.40 3.36
CA LEU A 453 11.45 33.98 4.74
C LEU A 453 12.82 33.42 5.14
N GLU A 454 13.56 34.14 5.98
CA GLU A 454 14.98 33.87 6.27
C GLU A 454 15.27 34.23 7.72
N PHE A 455 16.13 33.47 8.40
CA PHE A 455 16.68 33.88 9.70
C PHE A 455 17.73 34.96 9.47
N THR A 456 17.56 36.12 10.10
CA THR A 456 18.48 37.26 9.89
C THR A 456 19.83 37.05 10.57
N ASP A 457 19.86 36.32 11.69
CA ASP A 457 21.06 35.86 12.41
C ASP A 457 20.93 34.37 12.84
N GLU A 458 22.04 33.63 12.99
CA GLU A 458 22.05 32.21 13.43
C GLU A 458 21.45 31.98 14.83
N ASN A 459 21.31 33.04 15.64
CA ASN A 459 20.70 32.98 16.98
C ASN A 459 19.23 33.45 17.01
N ASP A 460 18.67 33.84 15.87
CA ASP A 460 17.28 34.29 15.83
C ASP A 460 16.33 33.13 16.06
N ALA A 461 15.40 33.32 17.00
CA ALA A 461 14.37 32.33 17.29
C ALA A 461 13.22 32.34 16.27
N LYS A 462 13.12 33.36 15.41
CA LYS A 462 11.99 33.58 14.49
C LYS A 462 12.47 34.09 13.12
N PRO A 463 12.02 33.48 12.02
CA PRO A 463 12.38 33.95 10.68
C PRO A 463 11.73 35.32 10.37
N MET A 464 12.42 36.12 9.55
CA MET A 464 11.93 37.40 9.03
C MET A 464 11.14 37.17 7.73
N ALA A 465 9.86 37.50 7.74
CA ALA A 465 9.03 37.55 6.54
C ALA A 465 9.21 38.89 5.83
N SER A 466 9.75 38.86 4.60
CA SER A 466 10.00 40.05 3.79
C SER A 466 9.08 40.09 2.57
N PHE A 467 8.45 41.24 2.32
CA PHE A 467 7.49 41.44 1.22
C PHE A 467 8.09 42.25 0.06
N GLU A 468 7.45 42.22 -1.11
CA GLU A 468 7.87 43.05 -2.25
C GLU A 468 7.72 44.56 -1.97
N GLU A 469 8.63 45.38 -2.52
CA GLU A 469 8.62 46.83 -2.33
C GLU A 469 7.27 47.44 -2.77
N GLY A 470 6.64 48.20 -1.87
CA GLY A 470 5.31 48.79 -2.09
C GLY A 470 4.15 47.93 -1.58
N SER A 471 4.43 46.78 -0.95
CA SER A 471 3.40 45.99 -0.24
C SER A 471 2.83 46.77 0.95
N PRO A 472 1.51 46.67 1.24
CA PRO A 472 0.88 47.29 2.40
C PRO A 472 1.26 46.61 3.72
N VAL A 473 1.82 45.40 3.65
CA VAL A 473 2.30 44.62 4.79
C VAL A 473 3.79 44.91 4.98
N ALA A 474 4.16 45.29 6.21
CA ALA A 474 5.55 45.55 6.58
C ALA A 474 6.30 44.25 6.91
N ASP A 475 7.60 44.27 6.66
CA ASP A 475 8.49 43.16 7.04
C ASP A 475 8.47 42.94 8.55
N SER A 476 8.42 41.67 8.96
CA SER A 476 8.30 41.31 10.37
C SER A 476 8.83 39.92 10.68
N HIS A 477 9.36 39.75 11.89
CA HIS A 477 9.59 38.41 12.44
C HIS A 477 8.25 37.72 12.68
N VAL A 478 8.16 36.47 12.23
CA VAL A 478 6.93 35.67 12.27
C VAL A 478 7.20 34.36 13.01
N ASP A 479 6.23 33.94 13.81
CA ASP A 479 6.25 32.64 14.47
C ASP A 479 5.87 31.52 13.47
N LEU A 480 4.89 31.81 12.62
CA LEU A 480 4.28 30.84 11.73
C LEU A 480 3.77 31.50 10.44
N VAL A 481 3.99 30.85 9.30
CA VAL A 481 3.38 31.20 8.02
C VAL A 481 2.43 30.09 7.61
N ILE A 482 1.16 30.42 7.39
CA ILE A 482 0.14 29.48 6.94
C ILE A 482 0.01 29.63 5.43
N GLY A 483 0.49 28.63 4.69
CA GLY A 483 0.40 28.58 3.24
C GLY A 483 -1.00 28.19 2.78
N CYS A 484 -1.65 29.06 2.02
CA CYS A 484 -2.99 28.86 1.46
C CYS A 484 -3.05 29.27 -0.02
N GLN A 485 -1.94 29.13 -0.75
CA GLN A 485 -1.93 29.38 -2.20
C GLN A 485 -2.65 28.26 -2.97
N GLN A 486 -2.85 28.49 -4.27
CA GLN A 486 -3.43 27.49 -5.14
C GLN A 486 -2.53 26.25 -5.20
N LYS A 487 -3.10 25.07 -4.88
CA LYS A 487 -2.38 23.79 -4.87
C LYS A 487 -1.86 23.42 -6.26
N GLN A 488 -0.63 22.90 -6.31
CA GLN A 488 0.07 22.51 -7.53
C GLN A 488 0.68 21.11 -7.39
N VAL A 489 1.14 20.53 -8.50
CA VAL A 489 1.91 19.28 -8.44
C VAL A 489 3.23 19.56 -7.71
N PRO A 490 3.69 18.71 -6.78
CA PRO A 490 4.94 18.92 -6.05
C PRO A 490 6.12 19.19 -6.98
N THR A 491 6.96 20.15 -6.61
CA THR A 491 8.06 20.63 -7.46
C THR A 491 9.06 19.53 -7.81
N SER A 492 9.33 18.62 -6.86
CA SER A 492 10.15 17.41 -7.03
C SER A 492 9.64 16.52 -8.16
N ILE A 493 8.35 16.17 -8.11
CA ILE A 493 7.66 15.35 -9.12
C ILE A 493 7.62 16.06 -10.47
N PHE A 494 7.31 17.36 -10.49
CA PHE A 494 7.31 18.15 -11.72
C PHE A 494 8.69 18.13 -12.38
N THR A 495 9.75 18.38 -11.61
CA THR A 495 11.14 18.41 -12.10
C THR A 495 11.54 17.05 -12.65
N ALA A 496 11.31 15.97 -11.88
CA ALA A 496 11.61 14.60 -12.30
C ALA A 496 10.89 14.19 -13.60
N LEU A 497 9.63 14.58 -13.77
CA LEU A 497 8.86 14.25 -14.97
C LEU A 497 9.26 15.11 -16.17
N ASN A 498 9.51 16.39 -15.96
CA ASN A 498 9.93 17.29 -17.02
C ASN A 498 11.31 16.91 -17.56
N ASP A 499 12.26 16.64 -16.67
CA ASP A 499 13.64 16.29 -17.05
C ASP A 499 13.71 14.92 -17.77
N SER A 500 12.78 14.02 -17.46
CA SER A 500 12.64 12.73 -18.16
C SER A 500 11.78 12.79 -19.43
N GLY A 501 11.24 13.96 -19.79
CA GLY A 501 10.47 14.17 -21.02
C GLY A 501 9.06 13.58 -21.01
N VAL A 502 8.45 13.42 -19.83
CA VAL A 502 7.02 13.09 -19.71
C VAL A 502 6.18 14.34 -19.97
N VAL A 503 5.11 14.20 -20.76
CA VAL A 503 4.30 15.34 -21.18
C VAL A 503 3.57 15.98 -20.00
N PHE A 504 3.87 17.27 -19.75
CA PHE A 504 3.28 18.07 -18.67
C PHE A 504 2.72 19.39 -19.23
N ASP A 505 1.48 19.72 -18.83
CA ASP A 505 0.80 20.97 -19.23
C ASP A 505 -0.04 21.45 -18.04
N GLY A 506 0.61 21.98 -17.01
CA GLY A 506 0.03 22.32 -15.69
C GLY A 506 -0.37 21.11 -14.83
N ARG A 507 -0.55 19.94 -15.44
CA ARG A 507 -0.78 18.61 -14.85
C ARG A 507 -0.14 17.55 -15.74
N ILE A 508 0.02 16.34 -15.22
CA ILE A 508 0.51 15.18 -15.98
C ILE A 508 -0.54 14.79 -17.03
N VAL A 509 -0.15 14.74 -18.30
CA VAL A 509 -1.09 14.43 -19.39
C VAL A 509 -1.18 12.93 -19.59
N VAL A 510 -2.40 12.38 -19.50
CA VAL A 510 -2.67 10.96 -19.67
C VAL A 510 -3.76 10.66 -20.71
N ASP A 511 -3.83 9.42 -21.16
CA ASP A 511 -4.92 8.89 -21.97
C ASP A 511 -6.10 8.39 -21.11
N CYS A 512 -7.10 7.76 -21.74
CA CYS A 512 -8.25 7.20 -21.03
C CYS A 512 -7.92 5.96 -20.18
N ALA A 513 -6.77 5.34 -20.38
CA ALA A 513 -6.23 4.26 -19.56
C ALA A 513 -5.32 4.78 -18.44
N MET A 514 -5.28 6.10 -18.21
CA MET A 514 -4.42 6.76 -17.23
C MET A 514 -2.92 6.61 -17.55
N CYS A 515 -2.58 6.21 -18.77
CA CYS A 515 -1.21 6.07 -19.24
C CYS A 515 -0.68 7.42 -19.71
N SER A 516 0.56 7.73 -19.33
CA SER A 516 1.26 8.92 -19.81
C SER A 516 1.82 8.72 -21.23
N SER A 517 2.71 9.61 -21.67
CA SER A 517 3.50 9.40 -22.90
C SER A 517 4.43 8.18 -22.85
N ASP A 518 4.71 7.66 -21.66
CA ASP A 518 5.47 6.42 -21.46
C ASP A 518 4.53 5.26 -21.08
N PRO A 519 4.63 4.08 -21.74
CA PRO A 519 3.73 2.94 -21.50
C PRO A 519 3.84 2.33 -20.09
N ASN A 520 4.93 2.60 -19.38
CA ASN A 520 5.18 2.07 -18.03
C ASN A 520 4.87 3.10 -16.93
N ILE A 521 4.49 4.33 -17.30
CA ILE A 521 4.21 5.41 -16.35
C ILE A 521 2.74 5.83 -16.47
N TYR A 522 2.04 5.73 -15.36
CA TYR A 522 0.63 6.06 -15.18
C TYR A 522 0.50 7.25 -14.26
N ALA A 523 -0.57 8.03 -14.41
CA ALA A 523 -0.89 9.08 -13.45
C ALA A 523 -2.41 9.19 -13.26
N ALA A 524 -2.83 9.40 -12.01
CA ALA A 524 -4.24 9.48 -11.66
C ALA A 524 -4.49 10.46 -10.51
N GLY A 525 -5.73 10.91 -10.38
CA GLY A 525 -6.13 11.87 -9.35
C GLY A 525 -5.86 13.32 -9.76
N SER A 526 -5.81 14.23 -8.79
CA SER A 526 -5.76 15.67 -9.03
C SER A 526 -4.47 16.17 -9.72
N CYS A 527 -3.39 15.37 -9.70
CA CYS A 527 -2.15 15.66 -10.41
C CYS A 527 -2.20 15.39 -11.92
N ALA A 528 -3.26 14.74 -12.43
CA ALA A 528 -3.37 14.31 -13.81
C ALA A 528 -4.53 14.99 -14.58
N LYS A 529 -4.40 15.06 -15.90
CA LYS A 529 -5.44 15.53 -16.82
C LYS A 529 -5.47 14.70 -18.09
N LEU A 530 -6.63 14.57 -18.73
CA LEU A 530 -6.73 13.84 -19.99
C LEU A 530 -6.12 14.66 -21.13
N SER A 531 -5.54 13.96 -22.11
CA SER A 531 -5.02 14.57 -23.33
C SER A 531 -6.16 15.25 -24.12
N ARG A 532 -5.81 16.31 -24.87
CA ARG A 532 -6.76 17.11 -25.67
C ARG A 532 -7.61 16.29 -26.66
N ARG A 533 -7.17 15.06 -26.97
CA ARG A 533 -7.92 14.10 -27.80
C ARG A 533 -9.26 13.68 -27.17
N TYR A 534 -9.38 13.72 -25.85
CA TYR A 534 -10.56 13.28 -25.10
C TYR A 534 -11.42 14.44 -24.59
N GLY A 535 -11.02 15.68 -24.88
CA GLY A 535 -11.68 16.89 -24.39
C GLY A 535 -10.65 17.96 -24.05
N ASP A 536 -11.06 19.22 -24.12
CA ASP A 536 -10.18 20.33 -23.77
C ASP A 536 -10.13 20.51 -22.25
N ASN A 537 -8.90 20.56 -21.72
CA ASN A 537 -8.59 20.75 -20.29
C ASN A 537 -9.42 19.90 -19.29
N VAL A 538 -9.62 18.61 -19.58
CA VAL A 538 -10.36 17.71 -18.67
C VAL A 538 -9.45 17.31 -17.49
N LEU A 539 -9.60 18.04 -16.38
CA LEU A 539 -8.85 17.82 -15.15
C LEU A 539 -9.46 16.66 -14.34
N LEU A 540 -8.62 15.71 -13.92
CA LEU A 540 -9.10 14.55 -13.15
C LEU A 540 -9.45 14.90 -11.69
N GLN A 541 -9.07 16.09 -11.21
CA GLN A 541 -9.43 16.58 -9.88
C GLN A 541 -10.95 16.68 -9.62
N GLY A 542 -11.76 16.81 -10.68
CA GLY A 542 -13.22 16.90 -10.59
C GLY A 542 -13.93 15.55 -10.47
N TYR A 543 -13.18 14.43 -10.53
CA TYR A 543 -13.73 13.09 -10.49
C TYR A 543 -13.46 12.42 -9.14
N ASN A 544 -14.20 11.35 -8.85
CA ASN A 544 -14.03 10.60 -7.61
C ASN A 544 -12.63 9.96 -7.55
N ALA A 545 -11.84 10.37 -6.54
CA ALA A 545 -10.45 9.95 -6.35
C ALA A 545 -10.30 8.43 -6.26
N ARG A 546 -11.22 7.76 -5.56
CA ARG A 546 -11.23 6.30 -5.40
C ARG A 546 -11.50 5.56 -6.71
N ALA A 547 -12.45 6.05 -7.51
CA ALA A 547 -12.75 5.49 -8.82
C ALA A 547 -11.55 5.62 -9.77
N LEU A 548 -10.86 6.77 -9.77
CA LEU A 548 -9.65 6.98 -10.56
C LEU A 548 -8.50 6.04 -10.14
N GLY A 549 -8.33 5.82 -8.83
CA GLY A 549 -7.34 4.87 -8.30
C GLY A 549 -7.65 3.44 -8.76
N THR A 550 -8.93 3.05 -8.72
CA THR A 550 -9.38 1.74 -9.19
C THR A 550 -9.11 1.55 -10.70
N VAL A 551 -9.43 2.56 -11.52
CA VAL A 551 -9.24 2.49 -12.98
C VAL A 551 -7.76 2.43 -13.36
N SER A 552 -6.91 3.20 -12.71
CA SER A 552 -5.45 3.18 -12.97
C SER A 552 -4.79 1.86 -12.55
N ALA A 553 -5.22 1.28 -11.42
CA ALA A 553 -4.80 -0.07 -11.03
C ALA A 553 -5.27 -1.16 -12.02
N ASP A 554 -6.50 -1.06 -12.52
CA ASP A 554 -7.01 -1.99 -13.53
C ASP A 554 -6.27 -1.86 -14.86
N ALA A 555 -5.93 -0.65 -15.27
CA ALA A 555 -5.19 -0.40 -16.52
C ALA A 555 -3.78 -1.00 -16.47
N SER A 556 -3.03 -0.74 -15.39
CA SER A 556 -1.69 -1.28 -15.18
C SER A 556 -1.68 -2.81 -15.10
N THR A 557 -2.69 -3.42 -14.45
CA THR A 557 -2.78 -4.88 -14.32
C THR A 557 -3.25 -5.59 -15.60
N ARG A 558 -4.08 -4.96 -16.44
CA ARG A 558 -4.54 -5.53 -17.72
C ARG A 558 -3.41 -5.81 -18.71
N LEU A 559 -2.34 -5.02 -18.71
CA LEU A 559 -1.22 -5.19 -19.65
C LEU A 559 -0.42 -6.48 -19.43
N LYS A 560 -0.33 -6.98 -18.19
CA LYS A 560 0.25 -8.30 -17.90
C LYS A 560 -0.70 -9.45 -18.25
N CYS A 561 -2.02 -9.26 -18.11
CA CYS A 561 -2.97 -10.25 -18.62
C CYS A 561 -2.81 -10.45 -20.13
N VAL A 562 -2.52 -9.41 -20.93
CA VAL A 562 -2.36 -9.57 -22.39
C VAL A 562 -1.08 -10.31 -22.77
N HIS A 563 0.06 -10.08 -22.09
CA HIS A 563 1.31 -10.80 -22.40
C HIS A 563 1.30 -12.26 -21.91
N VAL A 564 0.65 -12.56 -20.79
CA VAL A 564 0.48 -13.94 -20.32
C VAL A 564 -0.63 -14.66 -21.09
N CYS A 565 -1.75 -13.98 -21.36
CA CYS A 565 -2.86 -14.56 -22.11
C CYS A 565 -2.54 -14.68 -23.61
N ALA A 566 -1.61 -13.92 -24.19
CA ALA A 566 -1.13 -14.17 -25.54
C ALA A 566 -0.43 -15.55 -25.67
N ARG A 567 0.19 -16.06 -24.60
CA ARG A 567 0.69 -17.45 -24.54
C ARG A 567 -0.43 -18.48 -24.35
N MET A 568 -1.47 -18.17 -23.58
CA MET A 568 -2.63 -19.06 -23.39
C MET A 568 -3.65 -19.06 -24.55
N CYS A 569 -3.79 -17.95 -25.29
CA CYS A 569 -4.75 -17.78 -26.39
C CYS A 569 -4.32 -18.49 -27.67
N ALA A 570 -3.08 -18.97 -27.78
CA ALA A 570 -2.67 -19.85 -28.87
C ALA A 570 -3.38 -21.23 -28.80
N CYS A 571 -3.95 -21.61 -27.63
CA CYS A 571 -4.59 -22.92 -27.42
C CYS A 571 -6.12 -22.90 -27.32
N ASN A 572 -6.79 -21.73 -27.30
CA ASN A 572 -8.26 -21.64 -27.13
C ASN A 572 -9.02 -20.97 -28.29
N PHE A 573 -8.39 -20.76 -29.45
CA PHE A 573 -9.10 -20.27 -30.66
C PHE A 573 -9.76 -21.39 -31.49
N VAL A 574 -9.95 -22.58 -30.91
CA VAL A 574 -10.79 -23.64 -31.47
C VAL A 574 -11.83 -23.99 -30.42
N PHE A 575 -13.11 -23.73 -30.72
CA PHE A 575 -14.31 -23.81 -29.85
C PHE A 575 -14.54 -22.58 -28.94
N GLY A 576 -15.52 -21.70 -29.14
CA GLY A 576 -16.63 -21.70 -30.09
C GLY A 576 -17.53 -20.46 -29.91
N TYR A 577 -18.05 -20.03 -31.06
CA TYR A 577 -19.34 -19.39 -31.34
C TYR A 577 -19.86 -18.17 -30.56
N CYS A 578 -20.09 -17.11 -31.36
CA CYS A 578 -21.14 -16.11 -31.23
C CYS A 578 -22.41 -16.63 -30.55
N PHE A 579 -22.84 -15.94 -29.50
CA PHE A 579 -24.13 -15.21 -29.42
C PHE A 579 -24.10 -14.25 -28.23
#